data_AF-A5UPN6-F1
#
_entry.id   AF-A5UPN6-F1
#
_cell.length_a   1.000
_cell.length_b   1.000
_cell.length_c   1.000
_cell.angle_alpha   90.00
_cell.angle_beta   90.00
_cell.angle_gamma   90.00
#
_symmetry.space_group_name_H-M   'P 1'
#
loop_
_entity.id
_entity.type
_entity.pdbx_description
1 polymer ?
#
loop_
_entity_poly.entity_id
_entity_poly.type
_entity_poly.pdbx_seq_one_letter_code
_entity_poly.pdbx_strand_id
1 'polypeptide(L)'
;MEQVDDHNTVIATEALDTLAAEREPHLQPLVFVEPSRYTAYTGMRSLVIVGDGGSGKTALRLALTRQVAPENAPPTHLVATWQPELIEDVRGSPAVRIFVQQALRTCATTLLTTLLRHPDLFHRAPPTVQMSLHWFLQAHIVRDRQHLLAAIEEQSAAEEGKALCRRLLSDPAAPVLYPDATEQRIIAHLTGALQRIGMRGVWVMIDGFEPWLRGSTAPLSDLVVAMLSTLELLDLNGFAIKMFVPRSLEPDITSSWGVVKGRIEIDTLTWTPEQLMVITERHIAAKIGRPSLRLSDLCVADQDVRNWLQRYGGGTPRGWLRLIRPLVDAFAASGASHPLSDNDWHTLKRTHPPRLSIDLTTDRVFIGDAEVGGLQPRPYRLLRYLYENRSRRVPRSELYYRAYLGLTEEPRTRDDHGWEDPADWTNVLDNAILRLRRIIEPDPRHPIYILTDRGWGVKLEHAI
;
A
#
# COMPACT_ATOMS: atom_id res chain seq x y z
N MET A 1 -31.52 9.26 19.92
CA MET A 1 -30.45 10.27 19.78
C MET A 1 -29.21 9.76 20.54
N GLU A 2 -28.77 8.53 20.24
CA GLU A 2 -27.77 7.77 21.03
C GLU A 2 -26.82 6.92 20.17
N GLN A 3 -26.93 6.92 18.83
CA GLN A 3 -26.05 6.14 17.93
C GLN A 3 -24.81 6.92 17.42
N VAL A 4 -24.67 8.20 17.78
CA VAL A 4 -23.60 9.07 17.24
C VAL A 4 -22.31 8.99 18.08
N ASP A 5 -22.39 8.65 19.38
CA ASP A 5 -21.22 8.62 20.27
C ASP A 5 -20.39 7.33 20.14
N ASP A 6 -21.02 6.17 19.93
CA ASP A 6 -20.30 4.89 19.78
C ASP A 6 -19.47 4.87 18.48
N HIS A 7 -20.00 5.39 17.37
CA HIS A 7 -19.29 5.40 16.09
C HIS A 7 -18.07 6.33 16.10
N ASN A 8 -18.21 7.52 16.71
CA ASN A 8 -17.09 8.45 16.89
C ASN A 8 -16.00 7.90 17.82
N THR A 9 -16.39 7.14 18.85
CA THR A 9 -15.45 6.52 19.79
C THR A 9 -14.67 5.37 19.13
N VAL A 10 -15.31 4.57 18.28
CA VAL A 10 -14.66 3.50 17.49
C VAL A 10 -13.66 4.09 16.48
N ILE A 11 -14.07 5.12 15.73
CA ILE A 11 -13.20 5.88 14.81
C ILE A 11 -11.95 6.41 15.53
N ALA A 12 -12.14 6.96 16.73
CA ALA A 12 -11.06 7.55 17.51
C ALA A 12 -10.03 6.51 18.01
N THR A 13 -10.50 5.31 18.34
CA THR A 13 -9.63 4.27 18.91
C THR A 13 -8.81 3.57 17.81
N GLU A 14 -9.38 3.35 16.63
CA GLU A 14 -8.75 2.58 15.55
C GLU A 14 -7.81 3.42 14.66
N ALA A 15 -8.02 4.73 14.57
CA ALA A 15 -7.19 5.58 13.73
C ALA A 15 -5.71 5.57 14.20
N LEU A 16 -4.80 5.23 13.29
CA LEU A 16 -3.37 4.99 13.51
C LEU A 16 -2.98 3.61 14.09
N ASP A 17 -3.93 2.69 14.29
CA ASP A 17 -3.60 1.36 14.81
C ASP A 17 -3.18 0.39 13.73
N THR A 18 -4.02 0.17 12.72
CA THR A 18 -3.72 -0.82 11.68
C THR A 18 -2.86 -0.23 10.56
N LEU A 19 -3.01 1.08 10.30
CA LEU A 19 -2.33 1.79 9.20
C LEU A 19 -2.52 1.07 7.85
N ALA A 20 -3.71 0.50 7.67
CA ALA A 20 -4.08 -0.39 6.59
C ALA A 20 -5.51 -0.03 6.12
N ALA A 21 -5.60 0.55 4.93
CA ALA A 21 -6.85 1.11 4.41
C ALA A 21 -7.97 0.06 4.27
N GLU A 22 -7.61 -1.19 3.99
CA GLU A 22 -8.51 -2.34 3.92
C GLU A 22 -9.13 -2.73 5.27
N ARG A 23 -8.49 -2.38 6.38
CA ARG A 23 -9.00 -2.62 7.74
C ARG A 23 -9.75 -1.43 8.31
N GLU A 24 -9.58 -0.26 7.71
CA GLU A 24 -10.19 1.00 8.13
C GLU A 24 -11.08 1.61 7.01
N PRO A 25 -12.00 0.85 6.35
CA PRO A 25 -12.75 1.34 5.20
C PRO A 25 -13.66 2.53 5.54
N HIS A 26 -14.16 2.59 6.77
CA HIS A 26 -15.03 3.64 7.29
C HIS A 26 -14.29 4.97 7.51
N LEU A 27 -12.95 4.97 7.72
CA LEU A 27 -12.14 6.19 7.82
C LEU A 27 -11.85 6.81 6.46
N GLN A 28 -11.79 5.99 5.41
CA GLN A 28 -11.30 6.40 4.10
C GLN A 28 -12.03 7.61 3.48
N PRO A 29 -13.36 7.81 3.63
CA PRO A 29 -14.02 9.04 3.17
C PRO A 29 -13.49 10.33 3.81
N LEU A 30 -12.99 10.24 5.04
CA LEU A 30 -12.47 11.38 5.81
C LEU A 30 -10.99 11.64 5.53
N VAL A 31 -10.20 10.57 5.38
CA VAL A 31 -8.74 10.67 5.39
C VAL A 31 -8.08 10.60 4.02
N PHE A 32 -8.79 10.09 3.00
CA PHE A 32 -8.23 9.95 1.66
C PHE A 32 -7.91 11.31 1.03
N VAL A 33 -6.73 11.44 0.44
CA VAL A 33 -6.30 12.59 -0.35
C VAL A 33 -6.05 12.11 -1.77
N GLU A 34 -6.58 12.85 -2.75
CA GLU A 34 -6.38 12.51 -4.16
C GLU A 34 -4.90 12.68 -4.55
N PRO A 35 -4.28 11.65 -5.15
CA PRO A 35 -2.96 11.81 -5.75
C PRO A 35 -3.03 12.71 -6.99
N SER A 36 -1.91 13.28 -7.41
CA SER A 36 -1.85 14.29 -8.48
C SER A 36 -2.46 13.84 -9.81
N ARG A 37 -2.44 12.53 -10.10
CA ARG A 37 -2.98 11.93 -11.33
C ARG A 37 -4.33 11.23 -11.13
N TYR A 38 -5.04 11.51 -10.02
CA TYR A 38 -6.29 10.81 -9.67
C TYR A 38 -7.31 10.76 -10.81
N THR A 39 -7.53 11.87 -11.50
CA THR A 39 -8.49 11.96 -12.62
C THR A 39 -8.16 10.99 -13.76
N ALA A 40 -6.88 10.75 -14.04
CA ALA A 40 -6.44 9.80 -15.07
C ALA A 40 -6.87 8.36 -14.73
N TYR A 41 -6.95 8.02 -13.44
CA TYR A 41 -7.32 6.68 -12.99
C TYR A 41 -8.82 6.40 -13.07
N THR A 42 -9.65 7.43 -13.26
CA THR A 42 -11.13 7.31 -13.28
C THR A 42 -11.71 6.91 -14.64
N GLY A 43 -10.87 6.73 -15.66
CA GLY A 43 -11.31 6.35 -17.01
C GLY A 43 -11.53 4.85 -17.21
N MET A 44 -12.01 4.50 -18.42
CA MET A 44 -12.15 3.10 -18.90
C MET A 44 -10.85 2.53 -19.51
N ARG A 45 -9.70 3.15 -19.24
CA ARG A 45 -8.41 2.60 -19.64
C ARG A 45 -7.93 1.59 -18.61
N SER A 46 -7.31 0.52 -19.11
CA SER A 46 -6.57 -0.42 -18.28
C SER A 46 -5.26 0.23 -17.82
N LEU A 47 -4.94 0.06 -16.54
CA LEU A 47 -3.80 0.71 -15.91
C LEU A 47 -3.20 -0.15 -14.80
N VAL A 48 -1.90 0.04 -14.58
CA VAL A 48 -1.14 -0.56 -13.50
C VAL A 48 -0.59 0.56 -12.62
N ILE A 49 -0.98 0.55 -11.35
CA ILE A 49 -0.50 1.47 -10.33
C ILE A 49 0.54 0.76 -9.47
N VAL A 50 1.77 1.25 -9.54
CA VAL A 50 2.91 0.69 -8.82
C VAL A 50 3.14 1.45 -7.53
N GLY A 51 3.49 0.76 -6.45
CA GLY A 51 3.99 1.43 -5.25
C GLY A 51 4.44 0.47 -4.15
N ASP A 52 5.25 0.99 -3.23
CA ASP A 52 5.74 0.22 -2.08
C ASP A 52 4.62 -0.18 -1.11
N GLY A 53 4.94 -1.04 -0.15
CA GLY A 53 4.05 -1.34 0.96
C GLY A 53 3.70 -0.06 1.74
N GLY A 54 2.40 0.20 1.97
CA GLY A 54 1.96 1.39 2.69
C GLY A 54 1.93 2.69 1.86
N SER A 55 2.16 2.62 0.55
CA SER A 55 2.07 3.79 -0.35
C SER A 55 0.64 4.31 -0.59
N GLY A 56 -0.40 3.64 -0.07
CA GLY A 56 -1.79 4.07 -0.26
C GLY A 56 -2.50 3.49 -1.48
N LYS A 57 -1.94 2.47 -2.16
CA LYS A 57 -2.58 1.77 -3.29
C LYS A 57 -4.00 1.31 -2.96
N THR A 58 -4.18 0.67 -1.80
CA THR A 58 -5.48 0.18 -1.36
C THR A 58 -6.44 1.32 -1.01
N ALA A 59 -5.95 2.41 -0.43
CA ALA A 59 -6.77 3.62 -0.19
C ALA A 59 -7.27 4.22 -1.51
N LEU A 60 -6.39 4.29 -2.53
CA LEU A 60 -6.73 4.73 -3.87
C LEU A 60 -7.77 3.81 -4.52
N ARG A 61 -7.60 2.49 -4.43
CA ARG A 61 -8.59 1.52 -4.92
C ARG A 61 -9.96 1.74 -4.29
N LEU A 62 -10.02 1.86 -2.96
CA LEU A 62 -11.26 2.10 -2.22
C LEU A 62 -11.91 3.43 -2.61
N ALA A 63 -11.12 4.49 -2.81
CA ALA A 63 -11.62 5.77 -3.27
C ALA A 63 -12.23 5.70 -4.68
N LEU A 64 -11.53 5.03 -5.62
CA LEU A 64 -12.06 4.79 -6.97
C LEU A 64 -13.35 3.99 -6.94
N THR A 65 -13.43 2.94 -6.11
CA THR A 65 -14.66 2.15 -5.94
C THR A 65 -15.81 3.00 -5.43
N ARG A 66 -15.61 3.78 -4.36
CA ARG A 66 -16.66 4.65 -3.79
C ARG A 66 -17.16 5.69 -4.78
N GLN A 67 -16.27 6.24 -5.62
CA GLN A 67 -16.64 7.24 -6.62
C GLN A 67 -17.61 6.68 -7.66
N VAL A 68 -17.43 5.42 -8.09
CA VAL A 68 -18.24 4.84 -9.17
C VAL A 68 -19.37 3.93 -8.70
N ALA A 69 -19.28 3.42 -7.47
CA ALA A 69 -20.26 2.56 -6.83
C ALA A 69 -20.53 3.05 -5.39
N PRO A 70 -21.16 4.23 -5.24
CA PRO A 70 -21.50 4.77 -3.92
C PRO A 70 -22.58 3.91 -3.24
N GLU A 71 -22.59 3.86 -1.91
CA GLU A 71 -23.53 3.00 -1.15
C GLU A 71 -25.00 3.39 -1.33
N ASN A 72 -25.27 4.68 -1.52
CA ASN A 72 -26.63 5.24 -1.52
C ASN A 72 -27.15 5.63 -2.91
N ALA A 73 -26.45 5.26 -4.00
CA ALA A 73 -26.92 5.55 -5.35
C ALA A 73 -26.59 4.40 -6.32
N PRO A 74 -27.32 4.27 -7.43
CA PRO A 74 -27.01 3.26 -8.44
C PRO A 74 -25.57 3.39 -8.94
N PRO A 75 -24.82 2.28 -9.06
CA PRO A 75 -23.44 2.33 -9.52
C PRO A 75 -23.37 2.70 -11.00
N THR A 76 -22.33 3.45 -11.34
CA THR A 76 -22.00 3.81 -12.72
C THR A 76 -21.11 2.76 -13.40
N HIS A 77 -20.47 1.89 -12.63
CA HIS A 77 -19.61 0.81 -13.12
C HIS A 77 -19.83 -0.45 -12.29
N LEU A 78 -19.68 -1.61 -12.91
CA LEU A 78 -19.54 -2.86 -12.17
C LEU A 78 -18.08 -2.98 -11.68
N VAL A 79 -17.85 -2.90 -10.36
CA VAL A 79 -16.50 -2.96 -9.79
C VAL A 79 -16.22 -4.34 -9.20
N ALA A 80 -15.60 -5.20 -9.99
CA ALA A 80 -15.19 -6.52 -9.57
C ALA A 80 -13.82 -6.46 -8.87
N THR A 81 -13.80 -6.59 -7.54
CA THR A 81 -12.54 -6.74 -6.79
C THR A 81 -12.13 -8.20 -6.81
N TRP A 82 -11.05 -8.49 -7.53
CA TRP A 82 -10.61 -9.86 -7.81
C TRP A 82 -9.19 -10.09 -7.29
N GLN A 83 -9.01 -11.21 -6.60
CA GLN A 83 -7.70 -11.73 -6.20
C GLN A 83 -7.44 -13.02 -6.99
N PRO A 84 -6.50 -12.99 -7.95
CA PRO A 84 -6.13 -14.15 -8.76
C PRO A 84 -5.75 -15.37 -7.91
N GLU A 85 -6.40 -16.52 -8.10
CA GLU A 85 -5.93 -17.78 -7.51
C GLU A 85 -4.84 -18.36 -8.40
N LEU A 86 -3.61 -18.44 -7.88
CA LEU A 86 -2.48 -19.04 -8.57
C LEU A 86 -2.69 -20.54 -8.70
N ILE A 87 -2.53 -21.06 -9.92
CA ILE A 87 -2.62 -22.49 -10.22
C ILE A 87 -1.22 -22.97 -10.54
N GLU A 88 -0.76 -23.97 -9.79
CA GLU A 88 0.52 -24.62 -10.01
C GLU A 88 0.55 -25.28 -11.40
N ASP A 89 1.73 -25.27 -12.03
CA ASP A 89 2.03 -25.95 -13.31
C ASP A 89 1.28 -25.49 -14.57
N VAL A 90 0.48 -24.41 -14.52
CA VAL A 90 -0.14 -23.82 -15.71
C VAL A 90 0.53 -22.48 -16.05
N ARG A 91 1.09 -22.38 -17.27
CA ARG A 91 1.77 -21.16 -17.75
C ARG A 91 1.23 -20.70 -19.11
N GLY A 92 1.51 -19.46 -19.46
CA GLY A 92 1.15 -18.89 -20.77
C GLY A 92 -0.36 -18.80 -21.00
N SER A 93 -0.81 -19.03 -22.24
CA SER A 93 -2.21 -18.81 -22.64
C SER A 93 -3.24 -19.65 -21.87
N PRO A 94 -3.00 -20.94 -21.51
CA PRO A 94 -3.90 -21.69 -20.64
C PRO A 94 -4.10 -21.05 -19.28
N ALA A 95 -3.03 -20.50 -18.68
CA ALA A 95 -3.13 -19.79 -17.40
C ALA A 95 -4.06 -18.58 -17.57
N VAL A 96 -3.77 -17.72 -18.54
CA VAL A 96 -4.58 -16.52 -18.84
C VAL A 96 -6.06 -16.86 -18.98
N ARG A 97 -6.43 -17.93 -19.69
CA ARG A 97 -7.84 -18.34 -19.81
C ARG A 97 -8.49 -18.63 -18.47
N ILE A 98 -7.81 -19.37 -17.59
CA ILE A 98 -8.32 -19.64 -16.25
C ILE A 98 -8.48 -18.34 -15.46
N PHE A 99 -7.51 -17.43 -15.55
CA PHE A 99 -7.56 -16.12 -14.91
C PHE A 99 -8.75 -15.27 -15.39
N VAL A 100 -8.99 -15.22 -16.71
CA VAL A 100 -10.17 -14.52 -17.25
C VAL A 100 -11.46 -15.15 -16.76
N GLN A 101 -11.53 -16.48 -16.69
CA GLN A 101 -12.69 -17.18 -16.15
C GLN A 101 -12.90 -16.84 -14.66
N GLN A 102 -11.85 -16.78 -13.84
CA GLN A 102 -11.96 -16.32 -12.46
C GLN A 102 -12.49 -14.88 -12.39
N ALA A 103 -11.96 -13.96 -13.19
CA ALA A 103 -12.43 -12.58 -13.23
C ALA A 103 -13.91 -12.49 -13.65
N LEU A 104 -14.36 -13.29 -14.63
CA LEU A 104 -15.77 -13.37 -15.04
C LEU A 104 -16.68 -13.90 -13.93
N ARG A 105 -16.22 -14.89 -13.15
CA ARG A 105 -16.94 -15.35 -11.94
C ARG A 105 -17.07 -14.23 -10.91
N THR A 106 -16.00 -13.50 -10.64
CA THR A 106 -16.04 -12.33 -9.74
C THR A 106 -16.99 -11.25 -10.26
N CYS A 107 -17.02 -11.01 -11.57
CA CYS A 107 -17.98 -10.09 -12.19
C CYS A 107 -19.42 -10.57 -11.98
N ALA A 108 -19.70 -11.87 -12.14
CA ALA A 108 -21.02 -12.43 -11.95
C ALA A 108 -21.49 -12.31 -10.49
N THR A 109 -20.63 -12.64 -9.53
CA THR A 109 -20.93 -12.46 -8.10
C THR A 109 -21.17 -10.99 -7.76
N THR A 110 -20.33 -10.09 -8.28
CA THR A 110 -20.48 -8.64 -8.06
C THR A 110 -21.77 -8.11 -8.68
N LEU A 111 -22.13 -8.58 -9.88
CA LEU A 111 -23.36 -8.20 -10.56
C LEU A 111 -24.57 -8.65 -9.75
N LEU A 112 -24.56 -9.89 -9.24
CA LEU A 112 -25.62 -10.40 -8.39
C LEU A 112 -25.79 -9.54 -7.13
N THR A 113 -24.71 -9.23 -6.41
CA THR A 113 -24.76 -8.34 -5.24
C THR A 113 -25.22 -6.93 -5.59
N THR A 114 -24.89 -6.45 -6.78
CA THR A 114 -25.36 -5.15 -7.28
C THR A 114 -26.87 -5.16 -7.53
N LEU A 115 -27.39 -6.22 -8.16
CA LEU A 115 -28.82 -6.37 -8.41
C LEU A 115 -29.62 -6.63 -7.12
N LEU A 116 -29.01 -7.24 -6.12
CA LEU A 116 -29.60 -7.38 -4.78
C LEU A 116 -29.87 -6.00 -4.14
N ARG A 117 -28.95 -5.05 -4.29
CA ARG A 117 -29.07 -3.68 -3.75
C ARG A 117 -29.90 -2.76 -4.64
N HIS A 118 -29.89 -2.99 -5.95
CA HIS A 118 -30.56 -2.15 -6.95
C HIS A 118 -31.37 -3.00 -7.95
N PRO A 119 -32.45 -3.68 -7.50
CA PRO A 119 -33.24 -4.57 -8.36
C PRO A 119 -33.91 -3.86 -9.54
N ASP A 120 -34.20 -2.56 -9.38
CA ASP A 120 -34.70 -1.67 -10.43
C ASP A 120 -33.86 -1.71 -11.72
N LEU A 121 -32.53 -1.87 -11.62
CA LEU A 121 -31.64 -1.95 -12.77
C LEU A 121 -31.98 -3.13 -13.67
N PHE A 122 -32.41 -4.25 -13.09
CA PHE A 122 -32.84 -5.42 -13.83
C PHE A 122 -34.27 -5.27 -14.34
N HIS A 123 -35.19 -4.84 -13.48
CA HIS A 123 -36.62 -4.77 -13.82
C HIS A 123 -36.91 -3.78 -14.96
N ARG A 124 -36.19 -2.66 -15.01
CA ARG A 124 -36.33 -1.67 -16.09
C ARG A 124 -35.56 -2.02 -17.35
N ALA A 125 -34.69 -3.04 -17.30
CA ALA A 125 -33.91 -3.46 -18.44
C ALA A 125 -34.82 -4.08 -19.53
N PRO A 126 -34.50 -3.89 -20.82
CA PRO A 126 -35.20 -4.59 -21.89
C PRO A 126 -35.15 -6.12 -21.71
N PRO A 127 -36.16 -6.89 -22.15
CA PRO A 127 -36.20 -8.35 -21.96
C PRO A 127 -34.96 -9.08 -22.48
N THR A 128 -34.39 -8.62 -23.60
CA THR A 128 -33.14 -9.17 -24.16
C THR A 128 -31.94 -8.96 -23.24
N VAL A 129 -31.91 -7.85 -22.50
CA VAL A 129 -30.86 -7.55 -21.52
C VAL A 129 -31.07 -8.37 -20.26
N GLN A 130 -32.30 -8.49 -19.77
CA GLN A 130 -32.63 -9.36 -18.64
C GLN A 130 -32.20 -10.81 -18.90
N MET A 131 -32.52 -11.33 -20.10
CA MET A 131 -32.09 -12.66 -20.54
C MET A 131 -30.57 -12.80 -20.59
N SER A 132 -29.87 -11.77 -21.07
CA SER A 132 -28.40 -11.73 -21.14
C SER A 132 -27.73 -11.75 -19.77
N LEU A 133 -28.22 -10.93 -18.84
CA LEU A 133 -27.70 -10.86 -17.47
C LEU A 133 -28.00 -12.17 -16.73
N HIS A 134 -29.21 -12.72 -16.88
CA HIS A 134 -29.57 -14.00 -16.26
C HIS A 134 -28.71 -15.16 -16.79
N TRP A 135 -28.51 -15.24 -18.10
CA TRP A 135 -27.61 -16.22 -18.72
C TRP A 135 -26.17 -16.09 -18.20
N PHE A 136 -25.65 -14.85 -18.14
CA PHE A 136 -24.29 -14.60 -17.65
C PHE A 136 -24.10 -15.06 -16.20
N LEU A 137 -25.06 -14.73 -15.31
CA LEU A 137 -25.05 -15.17 -13.92
C LEU A 137 -25.06 -16.71 -13.82
N GLN A 138 -25.98 -17.36 -14.53
CA GLN A 138 -26.09 -18.82 -14.54
C GLN A 138 -24.81 -19.49 -15.06
N ALA A 139 -24.17 -18.96 -16.10
CA ALA A 139 -22.95 -19.52 -16.69
C ALA A 139 -21.73 -19.44 -15.77
N HIS A 140 -21.66 -18.44 -14.90
CA HIS A 140 -20.45 -18.14 -14.11
C HIS A 140 -20.60 -18.32 -12.60
N ILE A 141 -21.79 -18.64 -12.07
CA ILE A 141 -22.02 -18.83 -10.61
C ILE A 141 -22.20 -20.30 -10.20
N VAL A 142 -22.20 -21.25 -11.15
CA VAL A 142 -22.63 -22.65 -10.94
C VAL A 142 -22.06 -23.33 -9.69
N ARG A 143 -20.76 -23.14 -9.37
CA ARG A 143 -20.09 -23.86 -8.27
C ARG A 143 -20.44 -23.32 -6.88
N ASP A 144 -20.80 -22.04 -6.77
CA ASP A 144 -20.98 -21.36 -5.48
C ASP A 144 -22.45 -21.04 -5.19
N ARG A 145 -23.37 -21.58 -5.98
CA ARG A 145 -24.81 -21.23 -5.96
C ARG A 145 -25.44 -21.34 -4.56
N GLN A 146 -25.22 -22.46 -3.87
CA GLN A 146 -25.81 -22.70 -2.54
C GLN A 146 -25.25 -21.73 -1.50
N HIS A 147 -23.94 -21.50 -1.53
CA HIS A 147 -23.28 -20.56 -0.64
C HIS A 147 -23.78 -19.12 -0.87
N LEU A 148 -23.92 -18.72 -2.14
CA LEU A 148 -24.42 -17.39 -2.49
C LEU A 148 -25.89 -17.19 -2.12
N LEU A 149 -26.73 -18.22 -2.28
CA LEU A 149 -28.12 -18.16 -1.79
C LEU A 149 -28.17 -17.90 -0.29
N ALA A 150 -27.39 -18.65 0.50
CA ALA A 150 -27.32 -18.43 1.95
C ALA A 150 -26.81 -17.01 2.28
N ALA A 151 -25.76 -16.54 1.61
CA ALA A 151 -25.21 -15.19 1.81
C ALA A 151 -26.20 -14.07 1.45
N ILE A 152 -27.08 -14.28 0.47
CA ILE A 152 -28.15 -13.32 0.11
C ILE A 152 -29.19 -13.23 1.23
N GLU A 153 -29.55 -14.36 1.86
CA GLU A 153 -30.53 -14.37 2.95
C GLU A 153 -30.05 -13.57 4.16
N GLU A 154 -28.77 -13.70 4.49
CA GLU A 154 -28.13 -13.01 5.62
C GLU A 154 -27.97 -11.50 5.40
N GLN A 155 -27.97 -11.03 4.15
CA GLN A 155 -27.80 -9.60 3.86
C GLN A 155 -29.03 -8.79 4.26
N SER A 156 -28.78 -7.62 4.87
CA SER A 156 -29.78 -6.58 5.11
C SER A 156 -30.10 -5.84 3.81
N ALA A 157 -30.86 -6.48 2.92
CA ALA A 157 -31.34 -5.94 1.65
C ALA A 157 -32.86 -5.99 1.56
N ALA A 158 -33.45 -5.21 0.65
CA ALA A 158 -34.89 -5.23 0.40
C ALA A 158 -35.35 -6.60 -0.10
N GLU A 159 -36.54 -7.05 0.32
CA GLU A 159 -37.08 -8.36 -0.08
C GLU A 159 -37.26 -8.50 -1.59
N GLU A 160 -37.53 -7.40 -2.30
CA GLU A 160 -37.57 -7.40 -3.76
C GLU A 160 -36.23 -7.85 -4.38
N GLY A 161 -35.11 -7.30 -3.90
CA GLY A 161 -33.78 -7.68 -4.34
C GLY A 161 -33.44 -9.14 -4.01
N LYS A 162 -33.82 -9.60 -2.81
CA LYS A 162 -33.64 -11.01 -2.40
C LYS A 162 -34.44 -11.94 -3.31
N ALA A 163 -35.72 -11.64 -3.55
CA ALA A 163 -36.58 -12.43 -4.43
C ALA A 163 -36.07 -12.48 -5.87
N LEU A 164 -35.59 -11.35 -6.41
CA LEU A 164 -34.94 -11.30 -7.72
C LEU A 164 -33.72 -12.21 -7.78
N CYS A 165 -32.80 -12.11 -6.82
CA CYS A 165 -31.56 -12.89 -6.83
C CYS A 165 -31.83 -14.40 -6.64
N ARG A 166 -32.79 -14.77 -5.77
CA ARG A 166 -33.24 -16.17 -5.63
C ARG A 166 -33.70 -16.74 -6.97
N ARG A 167 -34.52 -16.00 -7.72
CA ARG A 167 -34.97 -16.40 -9.06
C ARG A 167 -33.81 -16.53 -10.04
N LEU A 168 -32.93 -15.53 -10.11
CA LEU A 168 -31.77 -15.54 -11.02
C LEU A 168 -30.79 -16.70 -10.76
N LEU A 169 -30.78 -17.25 -9.54
CA LEU A 169 -29.95 -18.40 -9.18
C LEU A 169 -30.68 -19.74 -9.35
N SER A 170 -32.00 -19.77 -9.21
CA SER A 170 -32.79 -21.01 -9.18
C SER A 170 -33.39 -21.35 -10.54
N ASP A 171 -33.90 -20.34 -11.26
CA ASP A 171 -34.55 -20.53 -12.55
C ASP A 171 -33.49 -20.80 -13.63
N PRO A 172 -33.74 -21.73 -14.57
CA PRO A 172 -32.83 -21.94 -15.69
C PRO A 172 -32.86 -20.73 -16.62
N ALA A 173 -31.69 -20.23 -17.02
CA ALA A 173 -31.59 -19.18 -18.03
C ALA A 173 -31.66 -19.75 -19.44
N ALA A 174 -32.30 -19.01 -20.35
CA ALA A 174 -32.25 -19.31 -21.77
C ALA A 174 -30.80 -19.14 -22.30
N PRO A 175 -30.34 -20.01 -23.22
CA PRO A 175 -29.02 -19.85 -23.82
C PRO A 175 -28.99 -18.56 -24.67
N VAL A 176 -28.00 -17.71 -24.42
CA VAL A 176 -27.82 -16.44 -25.17
C VAL A 176 -26.63 -16.51 -26.11
N LEU A 177 -25.52 -17.07 -25.65
CA LEU A 177 -24.37 -17.40 -26.48
C LEU A 177 -24.22 -18.92 -26.60
N TYR A 178 -23.51 -19.35 -27.65
CA TYR A 178 -23.14 -20.74 -27.85
C TYR A 178 -22.12 -21.20 -26.79
N PRO A 179 -22.07 -22.51 -26.45
CA PRO A 179 -21.26 -23.01 -25.33
C PRO A 179 -19.75 -22.75 -25.43
N ASP A 180 -19.22 -22.68 -26.65
CA ASP A 180 -17.81 -22.45 -26.98
C ASP A 180 -17.50 -20.98 -27.31
N ALA A 181 -18.34 -20.04 -26.86
CA ALA A 181 -18.07 -18.62 -27.02
C ALA A 181 -16.75 -18.20 -26.38
N THR A 182 -15.91 -17.50 -27.15
CA THR A 182 -14.65 -16.93 -26.67
C THR A 182 -14.88 -15.94 -25.55
N GLU A 183 -13.94 -15.83 -24.61
CA GLU A 183 -14.04 -14.93 -23.46
C GLU A 183 -14.26 -13.47 -23.88
N GLN A 184 -13.63 -13.01 -24.97
CA GLN A 184 -13.84 -11.67 -25.52
C GLN A 184 -15.31 -11.39 -25.86
N ARG A 185 -15.98 -12.38 -26.48
CA ARG A 185 -17.39 -12.27 -26.88
C ARG A 185 -18.30 -12.27 -25.66
N ILE A 186 -17.96 -13.06 -24.64
CA ILE A 186 -18.67 -13.06 -23.35
C ILE A 186 -18.54 -11.68 -22.68
N ILE A 187 -17.32 -11.11 -22.63
CA ILE A 187 -17.06 -9.78 -22.06
C ILE A 187 -17.78 -8.68 -22.85
N ALA A 188 -17.72 -8.71 -24.19
CA ALA A 188 -18.42 -7.75 -25.04
C ALA A 188 -19.94 -7.81 -24.82
N HIS A 189 -20.49 -9.02 -24.64
CA HIS A 189 -21.91 -9.21 -24.36
C HIS A 189 -22.30 -8.70 -22.97
N LEU A 190 -21.48 -8.99 -21.95
CA LEU A 190 -21.66 -8.46 -20.59
C LEU A 190 -21.64 -6.93 -20.60
N THR A 191 -20.60 -6.32 -21.15
CA THR A 191 -20.44 -4.86 -21.16
C THR A 191 -21.56 -4.16 -21.93
N GLY A 192 -22.01 -4.71 -23.06
CA GLY A 192 -23.18 -4.22 -23.78
C GLY A 192 -24.47 -4.31 -22.95
N ALA A 193 -24.68 -5.40 -22.21
CA ALA A 193 -25.82 -5.54 -21.31
C ALA A 193 -25.77 -4.52 -20.15
N LEU A 194 -24.60 -4.33 -19.53
CA LEU A 194 -24.38 -3.35 -18.47
C LEU A 194 -24.65 -1.91 -18.94
N GLN A 195 -24.23 -1.57 -20.16
CA GLN A 195 -24.51 -0.27 -20.77
C GLN A 195 -26.00 0.01 -20.94
N ARG A 196 -26.77 -1.03 -21.27
CA ARG A 196 -28.23 -0.91 -21.43
C ARG A 196 -29.01 -0.85 -20.12
N ILE A 197 -28.36 -1.12 -18.98
CA ILE A 197 -28.93 -0.88 -17.64
C ILE A 197 -28.36 0.39 -16.98
N GLY A 198 -27.63 1.22 -17.73
CA GLY A 198 -27.16 2.55 -17.28
C GLY A 198 -25.76 2.57 -16.67
N MET A 199 -25.00 1.47 -16.73
CA MET A 199 -23.58 1.47 -16.32
C MET A 199 -22.68 1.81 -17.51
N ARG A 200 -21.44 2.24 -17.28
CA ARG A 200 -20.45 2.49 -18.35
C ARG A 200 -19.73 1.22 -18.78
N GLY A 201 -19.55 0.28 -17.86
CA GLY A 201 -18.80 -0.94 -18.08
C GLY A 201 -18.35 -1.61 -16.79
N VAL A 202 -17.28 -2.39 -16.89
CA VAL A 202 -16.68 -3.19 -15.82
C VAL A 202 -15.28 -2.68 -15.50
N TRP A 203 -15.01 -2.49 -14.22
CA TRP A 203 -13.65 -2.37 -13.68
C TRP A 203 -13.30 -3.65 -12.94
N VAL A 204 -12.31 -4.38 -13.45
CA VAL A 204 -11.68 -5.48 -12.73
C VAL A 204 -10.50 -4.91 -11.95
N MET A 205 -10.67 -4.80 -10.64
CA MET A 205 -9.64 -4.28 -9.73
C MET A 205 -8.87 -5.43 -9.10
N ILE A 206 -7.55 -5.36 -9.19
CA ILE A 206 -6.65 -6.41 -8.68
C ILE A 206 -5.68 -5.78 -7.68
N ASP A 207 -5.70 -6.26 -6.44
CA ASP A 207 -4.91 -5.75 -5.31
C ASP A 207 -4.54 -6.90 -4.36
N GLY A 208 -3.63 -6.66 -3.41
CA GLY A 208 -3.27 -7.63 -2.37
C GLY A 208 -2.30 -8.72 -2.85
N PHE A 209 -1.29 -8.35 -3.64
CA PHE A 209 -0.25 -9.26 -4.13
C PHE A 209 0.75 -9.69 -3.03
N GLU A 210 0.78 -8.97 -1.91
CA GLU A 210 1.75 -9.13 -0.83
C GLU A 210 1.85 -10.55 -0.23
N PRO A 211 0.76 -11.32 -0.05
CA PRO A 211 0.86 -12.71 0.43
C PRO A 211 1.65 -13.62 -0.53
N TRP A 212 1.51 -13.42 -1.85
CA TRP A 212 2.21 -14.23 -2.86
C TRP A 212 3.69 -13.92 -2.95
N LEU A 213 4.09 -12.68 -2.65
CA LEU A 213 5.50 -12.27 -2.63
C LEU A 213 6.31 -12.93 -1.51
N ARG A 214 5.68 -13.53 -0.48
CA ARG A 214 6.39 -14.16 0.65
C ARG A 214 7.08 -15.47 0.30
N GLY A 215 6.68 -16.12 -0.80
CA GLY A 215 7.23 -17.40 -1.24
C GLY A 215 8.24 -17.24 -2.38
N SER A 216 7.73 -16.92 -3.58
CA SER A 216 8.54 -16.69 -4.78
C SER A 216 7.84 -15.67 -5.67
N THR A 217 8.58 -14.69 -6.16
CA THR A 217 8.05 -13.62 -7.02
C THR A 217 7.87 -14.06 -8.47
N ALA A 218 8.64 -15.04 -8.93
CA ALA A 218 8.71 -15.41 -10.35
C ALA A 218 7.38 -15.95 -10.91
N PRO A 219 6.66 -16.89 -10.28
CA PRO A 219 5.39 -17.38 -10.81
C PRO A 219 4.31 -16.29 -10.91
N LEU A 220 4.31 -15.37 -9.93
CA LEU A 220 3.39 -14.24 -9.93
C LEU A 220 3.75 -13.24 -11.04
N SER A 221 5.03 -12.95 -11.21
CA SER A 221 5.51 -12.05 -12.25
C SER A 221 5.17 -12.58 -13.66
N ASP A 222 5.48 -13.85 -13.93
CA ASP A 222 5.15 -14.54 -15.19
C ASP A 222 3.66 -14.42 -15.50
N LEU A 223 2.80 -14.61 -14.50
CA LEU A 223 1.37 -14.48 -14.64
C LEU A 223 0.96 -13.05 -14.98
N VAL A 224 1.41 -12.07 -14.21
CA VAL A 224 1.04 -10.67 -14.42
C VAL A 224 1.48 -10.24 -15.83
N VAL A 225 2.70 -10.61 -16.24
CA VAL A 225 3.20 -10.33 -17.60
C VAL A 225 2.35 -11.01 -18.67
N ALA A 226 1.95 -12.27 -18.48
CA ALA A 226 1.10 -12.99 -19.42
C ALA A 226 -0.29 -12.33 -19.56
N MET A 227 -0.89 -11.93 -18.44
CA MET A 227 -2.15 -11.20 -18.43
C MET A 227 -2.07 -9.87 -19.19
N LEU A 228 -1.07 -9.06 -18.86
CA LEU A 228 -0.85 -7.75 -19.47
C LEU A 228 -0.38 -7.86 -20.94
N SER A 229 0.03 -9.05 -21.39
CA SER A 229 0.37 -9.33 -22.79
C SER A 229 -0.82 -9.84 -23.62
N THR A 230 -1.98 -10.08 -23.00
CA THR A 230 -3.19 -10.53 -23.70
C THR A 230 -3.96 -9.33 -24.27
N LEU A 231 -3.46 -8.78 -25.38
CA LEU A 231 -3.92 -7.52 -25.97
C LEU A 231 -5.42 -7.48 -26.27
N GLU A 232 -5.99 -8.62 -26.66
CA GLU A 232 -7.39 -8.72 -27.03
C GLU A 232 -8.34 -8.41 -25.87
N LEU A 233 -7.93 -8.63 -24.62
CA LEU A 233 -8.71 -8.27 -23.43
C LEU A 233 -8.64 -6.76 -23.14
N LEU A 234 -7.53 -6.12 -23.53
CA LEU A 234 -7.23 -4.72 -23.21
C LEU A 234 -7.90 -3.75 -24.18
N ASP A 235 -8.25 -4.22 -25.38
CA ASP A 235 -8.91 -3.42 -26.42
C ASP A 235 -10.46 -3.48 -26.36
N LEU A 236 -11.03 -4.15 -25.35
CA LEU A 236 -12.48 -4.30 -25.20
C LEU A 236 -13.15 -3.04 -24.64
N ASN A 237 -14.04 -2.45 -25.42
CA ASN A 237 -14.85 -1.31 -24.99
C ASN A 237 -15.70 -1.66 -23.77
N GLY A 238 -15.66 -0.82 -22.75
CA GLY A 238 -16.44 -1.05 -21.54
C GLY A 238 -15.81 -2.03 -20.55
N PHE A 239 -14.58 -2.52 -20.78
CA PHE A 239 -13.87 -3.42 -19.87
C PHE A 239 -12.47 -2.88 -19.55
N ALA A 240 -12.18 -2.64 -18.27
CA ALA A 240 -10.90 -2.10 -17.84
C ALA A 240 -10.30 -2.89 -16.68
N ILE A 241 -9.00 -3.15 -16.74
CA ILE A 241 -8.24 -3.77 -15.65
C ILE A 241 -7.49 -2.67 -14.90
N LYS A 242 -7.70 -2.57 -13.59
CA LYS A 242 -6.96 -1.65 -12.70
C LYS A 242 -6.17 -2.46 -11.69
N MET A 243 -4.87 -2.56 -11.92
CA MET A 243 -3.99 -3.41 -11.12
C MET A 243 -3.17 -2.55 -10.15
N PHE A 244 -3.07 -2.96 -8.89
CA PHE A 244 -2.37 -2.26 -7.82
C PHE A 244 -1.19 -3.12 -7.35
N VAL A 245 -0.01 -2.90 -7.93
CA VAL A 245 1.13 -3.82 -7.79
C VAL A 245 2.23 -3.28 -6.86
N PRO A 246 2.96 -4.17 -6.18
CA PRO A 246 4.18 -3.83 -5.45
C PRO A 246 5.28 -3.37 -6.41
N ARG A 247 6.14 -2.44 -5.96
CA ARG A 247 7.26 -1.90 -6.75
C ARG A 247 8.24 -2.96 -7.24
N SER A 248 8.39 -4.07 -6.51
CA SER A 248 9.27 -5.18 -6.92
C SER A 248 8.87 -5.84 -8.25
N LEU A 249 7.62 -5.72 -8.69
CA LEU A 249 7.14 -6.28 -9.97
C LEU A 249 7.23 -5.30 -11.14
N GLU A 250 7.57 -4.02 -10.89
CA GLU A 250 7.64 -2.99 -11.91
C GLU A 250 8.61 -3.29 -13.07
N PRO A 251 9.83 -3.82 -12.83
CA PRO A 251 10.76 -4.13 -13.91
C PRO A 251 10.19 -5.13 -14.92
N ASP A 252 9.52 -6.17 -14.42
CA ASP A 252 8.95 -7.23 -15.24
C ASP A 252 7.71 -6.75 -16.00
N ILE A 253 6.82 -6.01 -15.33
CA ILE A 253 5.59 -5.48 -15.93
C ILE A 253 5.88 -4.51 -17.08
N THR A 254 6.92 -3.69 -16.94
CA THR A 254 7.32 -2.70 -17.97
C THR A 254 7.66 -3.37 -19.30
N SER A 255 8.10 -4.63 -19.27
CA SER A 255 8.41 -5.42 -20.47
C SER A 255 7.19 -6.06 -21.16
N SER A 256 6.00 -6.02 -20.54
CA SER A 256 4.81 -6.66 -21.07
C SER A 256 4.30 -6.01 -22.37
N TRP A 257 3.72 -6.83 -23.28
CA TRP A 257 3.31 -6.34 -24.59
C TRP A 257 2.22 -5.27 -24.54
N GLY A 258 1.29 -5.34 -23.58
CA GLY A 258 0.24 -4.31 -23.44
C GLY A 258 0.80 -2.95 -23.04
N VAL A 259 1.90 -2.90 -22.30
CA VAL A 259 2.61 -1.66 -21.97
C VAL A 259 3.39 -1.17 -23.19
N VAL A 260 4.19 -2.04 -23.80
CA VAL A 260 5.00 -1.72 -24.99
C VAL A 260 4.15 -1.22 -26.16
N LYS A 261 2.92 -1.72 -26.31
CA LYS A 261 1.96 -1.29 -27.34
C LYS A 261 1.05 -0.14 -26.91
N GLY A 262 1.23 0.42 -25.71
CA GLY A 262 0.45 1.55 -25.21
C GLY A 262 -1.03 1.24 -24.94
N ARG A 263 -1.36 -0.03 -24.68
CA ARG A 263 -2.72 -0.49 -24.27
C ARG A 263 -2.94 -0.42 -22.76
N ILE A 264 -1.86 -0.46 -21.99
CA ILE A 264 -1.84 -0.28 -20.55
C ILE A 264 -0.98 0.92 -20.21
N GLU A 265 -1.50 1.75 -19.32
CA GLU A 265 -0.73 2.82 -18.69
C GLU A 265 -0.12 2.33 -17.38
N ILE A 266 1.19 2.49 -17.20
CA ILE A 266 1.86 2.28 -15.92
C ILE A 266 2.03 3.65 -15.27
N ASP A 267 1.70 3.73 -13.99
CA ASP A 267 1.99 4.91 -13.17
C ASP A 267 2.49 4.51 -11.79
N THR A 268 3.48 5.25 -11.29
CA THR A 268 4.01 5.05 -9.94
C THR A 268 3.26 5.97 -8.99
N LEU A 269 2.63 5.41 -7.95
CA LEU A 269 1.94 6.19 -6.93
C LEU A 269 2.99 6.92 -6.07
N THR A 270 3.06 8.24 -6.24
CA THR A 270 3.95 9.13 -5.50
C THR A 270 3.16 10.21 -4.78
N TRP A 271 3.72 10.70 -3.67
CA TRP A 271 3.12 11.76 -2.86
C TRP A 271 4.10 12.89 -2.63
N THR A 272 3.62 14.14 -2.69
CA THR A 272 4.42 15.29 -2.25
C THR A 272 4.41 15.40 -0.72
N PRO A 273 5.40 16.07 -0.10
CA PRO A 273 5.40 16.34 1.33
C PRO A 273 4.12 17.03 1.81
N GLU A 274 3.53 17.91 1.00
CA GLU A 274 2.29 18.63 1.32
C GLU A 274 1.10 17.66 1.34
N GLN A 275 1.01 16.75 0.36
CA GLN A 275 -0.04 15.73 0.37
C GLN A 275 0.10 14.78 1.56
N LEU A 276 1.31 14.33 1.86
CA LEU A 276 1.58 13.47 3.04
C LEU A 276 1.23 14.17 4.35
N MET A 277 1.49 15.49 4.43
CA MET A 277 1.08 16.31 5.56
C MET A 277 -0.45 16.32 5.73
N VAL A 278 -1.19 16.59 4.65
CA VAL A 278 -2.66 16.62 4.69
C VAL A 278 -3.23 15.24 5.06
N ILE A 279 -2.67 14.16 4.51
CA ILE A 279 -3.07 12.79 4.87
C ILE A 279 -2.85 12.58 6.37
N THR A 280 -1.69 12.98 6.88
CA THR A 280 -1.32 12.84 8.29
C THR A 280 -2.27 13.62 9.19
N GLU A 281 -2.48 14.91 8.91
CA GLU A 281 -3.41 15.77 9.66
C GLU A 281 -4.83 15.23 9.67
N ARG A 282 -5.33 14.70 8.54
CA ARG A 282 -6.68 14.09 8.47
C ARG A 282 -6.81 12.81 9.31
N HIS A 283 -5.79 11.93 9.29
CA HIS A 283 -5.81 10.74 10.13
C HIS A 283 -5.75 11.08 11.62
N ILE A 284 -4.97 12.10 11.98
CA ILE A 284 -4.90 12.55 13.38
C ILE A 284 -6.24 13.16 13.80
N ALA A 285 -6.82 14.04 12.97
CA ALA A 285 -8.14 14.61 13.23
C ALA A 285 -9.19 13.53 13.45
N ALA A 286 -9.22 12.49 12.61
CA ALA A 286 -10.07 11.32 12.79
C ALA A 286 -9.80 10.61 14.13
N LYS A 287 -8.53 10.39 14.50
CA LYS A 287 -8.15 9.75 15.78
C LYS A 287 -8.62 10.49 17.01
N ILE A 288 -8.62 11.81 17.00
CA ILE A 288 -9.04 12.61 18.16
C ILE A 288 -10.50 13.07 18.08
N GLY A 289 -11.28 12.55 17.11
CA GLY A 289 -12.69 12.91 16.93
C GLY A 289 -12.92 14.37 16.54
N ARG A 290 -11.98 15.00 15.81
CA ARG A 290 -12.10 16.39 15.34
C ARG A 290 -12.36 16.46 13.83
N PRO A 291 -13.12 17.47 13.36
CA PRO A 291 -13.37 17.66 11.93
C PRO A 291 -12.10 18.07 11.15
N SER A 292 -11.18 18.75 11.82
CA SER A 292 -9.90 19.18 11.24
C SER A 292 -8.88 19.39 12.36
N LEU A 293 -7.60 19.26 12.02
CA LEU A 293 -6.47 19.53 12.90
C LEU A 293 -5.28 20.00 12.08
N ARG A 294 -4.45 20.87 12.66
CA ARG A 294 -3.10 21.20 12.20
C ARG A 294 -2.06 20.66 13.16
N LEU A 295 -0.85 20.40 12.68
CA LEU A 295 0.25 19.98 13.54
C LEU A 295 0.56 20.96 14.69
N SER A 296 0.36 22.26 14.48
CA SER A 296 0.47 23.29 15.54
C SER A 296 -0.50 23.09 16.70
N ASP A 297 -1.62 22.39 16.47
CA ASP A 297 -2.58 22.06 17.52
C ASP A 297 -2.08 20.92 18.41
N LEU A 298 -1.15 20.09 17.91
CA LEU A 298 -0.55 18.97 18.65
C LEU A 298 0.67 19.37 19.44
N CYS A 299 1.50 20.25 18.87
CA CYS A 299 2.77 20.63 19.46
C CYS A 299 3.17 22.05 19.05
N VAL A 300 3.71 22.81 20.01
CA VAL A 300 4.22 24.17 19.77
C VAL A 300 5.37 24.15 18.75
N ALA A 301 6.18 23.09 18.74
CA ALA A 301 7.30 22.89 17.83
C ALA A 301 6.88 22.44 16.40
N ASP A 302 5.85 23.05 15.82
CA ASP A 302 5.25 22.66 14.52
C ASP A 302 6.31 22.46 13.42
N GLN A 303 7.20 23.45 13.21
CA GLN A 303 8.21 23.38 12.15
C GLN A 303 9.21 22.22 12.37
N ASP A 304 9.59 21.95 13.61
CA ASP A 304 10.48 20.83 13.93
C ASP A 304 9.81 19.49 13.69
N VAL A 305 8.53 19.35 14.02
CA VAL A 305 7.74 18.15 13.72
C VAL A 305 7.61 17.96 12.20
N ARG A 306 7.37 19.04 11.43
CA ARG A 306 7.35 18.97 9.96
C ARG A 306 8.68 18.51 9.40
N ASN A 307 9.78 19.10 9.86
CA ASN A 307 11.14 18.73 9.44
C ASN A 307 11.44 17.26 9.78
N TRP A 308 10.97 16.79 10.95
CA TRP A 308 11.12 15.41 11.39
C TRP A 308 10.39 14.42 10.47
N LEU A 309 9.13 14.71 10.13
CA LEU A 309 8.33 13.90 9.22
C LEU A 309 8.94 13.85 7.82
N GLN A 310 9.37 15.00 7.29
CA GLN A 310 10.02 15.06 5.98
C GLN A 310 11.36 14.30 5.95
N ARG A 311 12.13 14.36 7.04
CA ARG A 311 13.44 13.71 7.12
C ARG A 311 13.36 12.20 7.30
N TYR A 312 12.38 11.69 8.05
CA TYR A 312 12.35 10.28 8.49
C TYR A 312 11.09 9.50 8.08
N GLY A 313 10.03 10.16 7.63
CA GLY A 313 8.75 9.53 7.25
C GLY A 313 8.76 8.87 5.87
N GLY A 314 9.78 9.15 5.06
CA GLY A 314 9.90 8.62 3.70
C GLY A 314 8.84 9.17 2.74
N GLY A 315 8.61 8.42 1.65
CA GLY A 315 7.68 8.80 0.58
C GLY A 315 6.29 8.16 0.66
N THR A 316 5.92 7.55 1.80
CA THR A 316 4.65 6.81 1.92
C THR A 316 3.77 7.36 3.04
N PRO A 317 2.43 7.36 2.87
CA PRO A 317 1.49 7.71 3.95
C PRO A 317 1.73 6.90 5.22
N ARG A 318 1.92 5.58 5.11
CA ARG A 318 2.15 4.72 6.27
C ARG A 318 3.40 5.10 7.06
N GLY A 319 4.48 5.48 6.39
CA GLY A 319 5.71 5.89 7.07
C GLY A 319 5.51 7.14 7.92
N TRP A 320 4.80 8.15 7.38
CA TRP A 320 4.46 9.36 8.11
C TRP A 320 3.53 9.09 9.30
N LEU A 321 2.48 8.30 9.09
CA LEU A 321 1.52 7.95 10.14
C LEU A 321 2.15 7.13 11.27
N ARG A 322 3.09 6.24 10.95
CA ARG A 322 3.85 5.47 11.94
C ARG A 322 4.78 6.38 12.75
N LEU A 323 5.43 7.32 12.08
CA LEU A 323 6.40 8.23 12.69
C LEU A 323 5.74 9.24 13.63
N ILE A 324 4.54 9.73 13.30
CA ILE A 324 3.83 10.72 14.13
C ILE A 324 3.12 10.11 15.34
N ARG A 325 2.85 8.80 15.32
CA ARG A 325 2.03 8.10 16.33
C ARG A 325 2.44 8.40 17.79
N PRO A 326 3.73 8.36 18.19
CA PRO A 326 4.12 8.67 19.57
C PRO A 326 3.73 10.08 20.02
N LEU A 327 3.77 11.07 19.11
CA LEU A 327 3.35 12.44 19.41
C LEU A 327 1.84 12.52 19.64
N VAL A 328 1.07 11.84 18.79
CA VAL A 328 -0.40 11.81 18.88
C VAL A 328 -0.84 11.12 20.16
N ASP A 329 -0.21 9.98 20.50
CA ASP A 329 -0.53 9.23 21.71
C ASP A 329 -0.20 10.05 22.98
N ALA A 330 0.91 10.80 22.98
CA ALA A 330 1.26 11.71 24.08
C ALA A 330 0.26 12.88 24.21
N PHE A 331 -0.15 13.48 23.09
CA PHE A 331 -1.15 14.56 23.08
C PHE A 331 -2.52 14.08 23.57
N ALA A 332 -2.93 12.87 23.16
CA ALA A 332 -4.15 12.25 23.66
C ALA A 332 -4.06 11.99 25.18
N ALA A 333 -2.93 11.47 25.66
CA ALA A 333 -2.69 11.22 27.07
C ALA A 333 -2.68 12.50 27.93
N SER A 334 -2.31 13.65 27.36
CA SER A 334 -2.40 14.96 28.03
C SER A 334 -3.81 15.58 27.98
N GLY A 335 -4.83 14.81 27.59
CA GLY A 335 -6.23 15.26 27.51
C GLY A 335 -6.59 16.02 26.24
N ALA A 336 -5.75 15.96 25.19
CA ALA A 336 -5.98 16.51 23.86
C ALA A 336 -6.45 17.98 23.80
N SER A 337 -6.21 18.77 24.85
CA SER A 337 -6.80 20.11 24.98
C SER A 337 -5.83 21.23 24.60
N HIS A 338 -4.54 21.05 24.87
CA HIS A 338 -3.50 22.04 24.61
C HIS A 338 -2.32 21.40 23.88
N PRO A 339 -1.66 22.13 22.97
CA PRO A 339 -0.46 21.64 22.29
C PRO A 339 0.63 21.23 23.28
N LEU A 340 1.34 20.14 22.96
CA LEU A 340 2.52 19.70 23.70
C LEU A 340 3.64 20.73 23.64
N SER A 341 4.41 20.85 24.73
CA SER A 341 5.52 21.79 24.81
C SER A 341 6.74 21.32 24.02
N ASP A 342 7.70 22.22 23.79
CA ASP A 342 8.99 21.88 23.17
C ASP A 342 9.75 20.82 23.98
N ASN A 343 9.64 20.87 25.31
CA ASN A 343 10.29 19.91 26.19
C ASN A 343 9.69 18.50 26.05
N ASP A 344 8.37 18.40 25.91
CA ASP A 344 7.68 17.14 25.64
C ASP A 344 8.14 16.58 24.29
N TRP A 345 8.24 17.44 23.26
CA TRP A 345 8.73 17.04 21.95
C TRP A 345 10.19 16.55 21.97
N HIS A 346 11.08 17.25 22.67
CA HIS A 346 12.46 16.82 22.86
C HIS A 346 12.56 15.48 23.58
N THR A 347 11.71 15.25 24.58
CA THR A 347 11.64 13.98 25.30
C THR A 347 11.19 12.86 24.36
N LEU A 348 10.11 13.08 23.59
CA LEU A 348 9.58 12.10 22.63
C LEU A 348 10.58 11.70 21.55
N LYS A 349 11.32 12.67 20.97
CA LYS A 349 12.39 12.38 19.99
C LYS A 349 13.46 11.44 20.54
N ARG A 350 13.74 11.50 21.85
CA ARG A 350 14.76 10.67 22.51
C ARG A 350 14.23 9.31 22.94
N THR A 351 12.97 9.23 23.38
CA THR A 351 12.37 7.97 23.85
C THR A 351 11.82 7.12 22.70
N HIS A 352 11.37 7.74 21.62
CA HIS A 352 10.82 7.08 20.44
C HIS A 352 11.51 7.50 19.13
N PRO A 353 12.83 7.34 19.00
CA PRO A 353 13.51 7.67 17.76
C PRO A 353 13.15 6.69 16.64
N PRO A 354 13.11 7.14 15.37
CA PRO A 354 12.90 6.26 14.23
C PRO A 354 14.03 5.22 14.17
N ARG A 355 13.69 3.98 13.82
CA ARG A 355 14.67 2.89 13.82
C ARG A 355 15.62 3.01 12.64
N LEU A 356 16.90 2.69 12.87
CA LEU A 356 17.90 2.58 11.82
C LEU A 356 17.94 1.14 11.29
N SER A 357 17.92 0.97 9.98
CA SER A 357 18.12 -0.33 9.33
C SER A 357 19.05 -0.22 8.13
N ILE A 358 19.71 -1.33 7.80
CA ILE A 358 20.52 -1.44 6.59
C ILE A 358 20.04 -2.67 5.82
N ASP A 359 19.63 -2.47 4.57
CA ASP A 359 19.49 -3.58 3.64
C ASP A 359 20.89 -3.99 3.17
N LEU A 360 21.40 -5.09 3.73
CA LEU A 360 22.73 -5.61 3.44
C LEU A 360 22.86 -6.20 2.02
N THR A 361 21.74 -6.39 1.32
CA THR A 361 21.74 -6.89 -0.07
C THR A 361 21.93 -5.76 -1.06
N THR A 362 21.29 -4.62 -0.80
CA THR A 362 21.32 -3.44 -1.68
C THR A 362 22.25 -2.34 -1.16
N ASP A 363 22.85 -2.53 0.01
CA ASP A 363 23.69 -1.56 0.74
C ASP A 363 22.99 -0.23 1.04
N ARG A 364 21.65 -0.24 1.11
CA ARG A 364 20.83 0.95 1.38
C ARG A 364 20.58 1.11 2.88
N VAL A 365 20.69 2.34 3.36
CA VAL A 365 20.53 2.70 4.78
C VAL A 365 19.21 3.45 4.94
N PHE A 366 18.43 3.09 5.96
CA PHE A 366 17.16 3.73 6.27
C PHE A 366 17.12 4.19 7.73
N ILE A 367 16.45 5.32 7.96
CA ILE A 367 16.05 5.76 9.30
C ILE A 367 14.55 6.06 9.26
N GLY A 368 13.78 5.29 10.03
CA GLY A 368 12.33 5.27 9.87
C GLY A 368 11.98 4.61 8.55
N ASP A 369 11.21 5.32 7.72
CA ASP A 369 10.85 4.89 6.37
C ASP A 369 11.57 5.71 5.28
N ALA A 370 12.50 6.58 5.67
CA ALA A 370 13.32 7.38 4.75
C ALA A 370 14.68 6.73 4.49
N GLU A 371 15.09 6.70 3.22
CA GLU A 371 16.44 6.34 2.83
C GLU A 371 17.42 7.48 3.17
N VAL A 372 18.56 7.12 3.75
CA VAL A 372 19.63 8.06 4.08
C VAL A 372 20.51 8.28 2.85
N GLY A 373 20.38 9.45 2.22
CA GLY A 373 21.26 9.89 1.14
C GLY A 373 22.61 10.44 1.63
N GLY A 374 23.58 10.53 0.71
CA GLY A 374 24.85 11.25 0.95
C GLY A 374 25.90 10.50 1.78
N LEU A 375 25.67 9.22 2.09
CA LEU A 375 26.65 8.35 2.74
C LEU A 375 27.81 8.02 1.80
N GLN A 376 28.96 8.59 2.08
CA GLN A 376 30.21 8.27 1.37
C GLN A 376 30.69 6.85 1.73
N PRO A 377 31.52 6.18 0.90
CA PRO A 377 31.93 4.79 1.13
C PRO A 377 32.58 4.51 2.49
N ARG A 378 33.35 5.47 3.03
CA ARG A 378 34.00 5.33 4.35
C ARG A 378 32.99 5.47 5.52
N PRO A 379 32.18 6.54 5.62
CA PRO A 379 31.06 6.61 6.57
C PRO A 379 30.10 5.42 6.50
N TYR A 380 29.80 4.92 5.30
CA TYR A 380 28.97 3.72 5.13
C TYR A 380 29.63 2.49 5.75
N ARG A 381 30.91 2.22 5.46
CA ARG A 381 31.64 1.09 6.06
C ARG A 381 31.66 1.14 7.59
N LEU A 382 31.89 2.33 8.15
CA LEU A 382 31.78 2.55 9.60
C LEU A 382 30.40 2.18 10.13
N LEU A 383 29.35 2.70 9.49
CA LEU A 383 27.97 2.45 9.92
C LEU A 383 27.59 0.97 9.79
N ARG A 384 27.93 0.33 8.67
CA ARG A 384 27.69 -1.10 8.43
C ARG A 384 28.38 -1.95 9.49
N TYR A 385 29.65 -1.67 9.79
CA TYR A 385 30.38 -2.42 10.81
C TYR A 385 29.75 -2.27 12.19
N LEU A 386 29.34 -1.05 12.56
CA LEU A 386 28.61 -0.80 13.79
C LEU A 386 27.24 -1.50 13.82
N TYR A 387 26.57 -1.60 12.69
CA TYR A 387 25.27 -2.26 12.55
C TYR A 387 25.35 -3.79 12.67
N GLU A 388 26.35 -4.40 12.03
CA GLU A 388 26.65 -5.84 12.16
C GLU A 388 27.08 -6.19 13.60
N ASN A 389 27.67 -5.24 14.33
CA ASN A 389 28.11 -5.40 15.72
C ASN A 389 27.19 -4.71 16.76
N ARG A 390 25.93 -4.39 16.40
CA ARG A 390 25.01 -3.57 17.23
C ARG A 390 24.69 -4.11 18.62
N SER A 391 24.90 -5.40 18.85
CA SER A 391 24.69 -6.05 20.16
C SER A 391 25.77 -5.70 21.19
N ARG A 392 26.91 -5.12 20.78
CA ARG A 392 28.03 -4.81 21.67
C ARG A 392 28.62 -3.43 21.42
N ARG A 393 29.50 -3.02 22.32
CA ARG A 393 30.39 -1.86 22.12
C ARG A 393 31.58 -2.27 21.25
N VAL A 394 31.93 -1.43 20.29
CA VAL A 394 33.07 -1.61 19.40
C VAL A 394 34.21 -0.69 19.86
N PRO A 395 35.39 -1.23 20.23
CA PRO A 395 36.58 -0.45 20.53
C PRO A 395 36.96 0.51 19.40
N ARG A 396 37.57 1.65 19.74
CA ARG A 396 37.95 2.67 18.75
C ARG A 396 39.00 2.16 17.76
N SER A 397 39.97 1.38 18.24
CA SER A 397 41.01 0.80 17.40
C SER A 397 40.43 -0.23 16.44
N GLU A 398 39.58 -1.13 16.94
CA GLU A 398 38.83 -2.09 16.12
C GLU A 398 38.03 -1.37 15.01
N LEU A 399 37.31 -0.30 15.38
CA LEU A 399 36.52 0.48 14.43
C LEU A 399 37.39 1.19 13.38
N TYR A 400 38.58 1.68 13.76
CA TYR A 400 39.51 2.27 12.81
C TYR A 400 40.06 1.23 11.83
N TYR A 401 40.70 0.17 12.33
CA TYR A 401 41.37 -0.79 11.48
C TYR A 401 40.41 -1.63 10.66
N ARG A 402 39.37 -2.18 11.27
CA ARG A 402 38.47 -3.13 10.60
C ARG A 402 37.42 -2.44 9.74
N ALA A 403 36.88 -1.30 10.18
CA ALA A 403 35.82 -0.61 9.44
C ALA A 403 36.33 0.55 8.59
N TYR A 404 37.15 1.45 9.15
CA TYR A 404 37.63 2.63 8.42
C TYR A 404 38.67 2.28 7.35
N LEU A 405 39.71 1.53 7.72
CA LEU A 405 40.74 1.05 6.79
C LEU A 405 40.30 -0.19 6.01
N GLY A 406 39.47 -1.05 6.61
CA GLY A 406 38.95 -2.27 5.96
C GLY A 406 39.86 -3.48 6.09
N LEU A 407 40.68 -3.52 7.14
CA LEU A 407 41.56 -4.65 7.42
C LEU A 407 40.77 -5.84 8.01
N THR A 408 41.18 -7.06 7.67
CA THR A 408 40.55 -8.28 8.19
C THR A 408 40.72 -8.41 9.70
N GLU A 409 41.89 -8.03 10.21
CA GLU A 409 42.27 -8.11 11.63
C GLU A 409 42.94 -6.80 12.08
N GLU A 410 42.92 -6.57 13.40
CA GLU A 410 43.60 -5.43 14.01
C GLU A 410 45.11 -5.72 14.14
N PRO A 411 45.98 -4.84 13.59
CA PRO A 411 47.42 -4.98 13.76
C PRO A 411 47.80 -4.77 15.23
N ARG A 412 48.69 -5.62 15.74
CA ARG A 412 49.10 -5.68 17.16
C ARG A 412 50.41 -4.95 17.42
N THR A 413 51.30 -4.92 16.43
CA THR A 413 52.66 -4.37 16.55
C THR A 413 52.99 -3.42 15.40
N ARG A 414 53.99 -2.57 15.59
CA ARG A 414 54.46 -1.61 14.57
C ARG A 414 54.93 -2.25 13.28
N ASP A 415 55.30 -3.53 13.34
CA ASP A 415 55.79 -4.30 12.20
C ASP A 415 54.63 -4.94 11.41
N ASP A 416 53.40 -4.89 11.92
CA ASP A 416 52.23 -5.44 11.23
C ASP A 416 51.78 -4.52 10.10
N HIS A 417 51.45 -5.10 8.95
CA HIS A 417 51.01 -4.36 7.77
C HIS A 417 49.75 -3.53 8.07
N GLY A 418 49.84 -2.21 7.85
CA GLY A 418 48.74 -1.26 8.08
C GLY A 418 48.62 -0.77 9.52
N TRP A 419 49.58 -1.08 10.40
CA TRP A 419 49.66 -0.47 11.74
C TRP A 419 49.94 1.04 11.64
N GLU A 420 49.20 1.82 12.42
CA GLU A 420 49.36 3.27 12.57
C GLU A 420 49.37 3.65 14.06
N ASP A 421 50.10 4.69 14.43
CA ASP A 421 50.15 5.12 15.84
C ASP A 421 48.76 5.66 16.26
N PRO A 422 48.19 5.24 17.42
CA PRO A 422 46.94 5.79 17.92
C PRO A 422 46.85 7.31 17.94
N ALA A 423 47.97 8.02 18.14
CA ALA A 423 47.99 9.48 18.09
C ALA A 423 47.63 10.02 16.69
N ASP A 424 47.99 9.31 15.62
CA ASP A 424 47.83 9.76 14.24
C ASP A 424 46.39 9.53 13.74
N TRP A 425 45.78 8.40 14.09
CA TRP A 425 44.45 8.04 13.57
C TRP A 425 43.27 8.43 14.47
N THR A 426 43.48 8.76 15.75
CA THR A 426 42.38 9.11 16.67
C THR A 426 41.56 10.29 16.14
N ASN A 427 42.23 11.36 15.69
CA ASN A 427 41.57 12.54 15.12
C ASN A 427 40.89 12.23 13.78
N VAL A 428 41.45 11.32 12.99
CA VAL A 428 40.87 10.88 11.71
C VAL A 428 39.55 10.15 11.97
N LEU A 429 39.54 9.23 12.94
CA LEU A 429 38.35 8.49 13.33
C LEU A 429 37.28 9.43 13.93
N ASP A 430 37.65 10.38 14.79
CA ASP A 430 36.69 11.33 15.36
C ASP A 430 36.03 12.20 14.29
N ASN A 431 36.80 12.67 13.32
CA ASN A 431 36.27 13.40 12.18
C ASN A 431 35.32 12.53 11.33
N ALA A 432 35.64 11.25 11.15
CA ALA A 432 34.80 10.32 10.40
C ALA A 432 33.47 10.05 11.15
N ILE A 433 33.52 9.82 12.46
CA ILE A 433 32.34 9.66 13.32
C ILE A 433 31.49 10.94 13.31
N LEU A 434 32.12 12.12 13.42
CA LEU A 434 31.40 13.40 13.38
C LEU A 434 30.67 13.60 12.04
N ARG A 435 31.32 13.27 10.91
CA ARG A 435 30.67 13.32 9.59
C ARG A 435 29.50 12.35 9.50
N LEU A 436 29.65 11.14 10.01
CA LEU A 436 28.58 10.17 10.05
C LEU A 436 27.40 10.66 10.91
N ARG A 437 27.68 11.23 12.08
CA ARG A 437 26.66 11.83 12.95
C ARG A 437 25.91 12.97 12.26
N ARG A 438 26.60 13.85 11.52
CA ARG A 438 25.95 14.92 10.73
C ARG A 438 24.93 14.41 9.72
N ILE A 439 25.09 13.18 9.24
CA ILE A 439 24.18 12.57 8.27
C ILE A 439 22.99 11.94 8.99
N ILE A 440 23.25 11.10 10.00
CA ILE A 440 22.20 10.23 10.58
C ILE A 440 21.53 10.80 11.83
N GLU A 441 22.23 11.62 12.62
CA GLU A 441 21.70 12.13 13.88
C GLU A 441 20.75 13.31 13.63
N PRO A 442 19.69 13.44 14.44
CA PRO A 442 18.89 14.66 14.50
C PRO A 442 19.72 15.86 14.92
N ASP A 443 20.49 15.71 16.00
CA ASP A 443 21.46 16.68 16.51
C ASP A 443 22.80 15.98 16.74
N PRO A 444 23.84 16.27 15.93
CA PRO A 444 25.16 15.65 16.08
C PRO A 444 25.85 15.93 17.43
N ARG A 445 25.42 16.97 18.16
CA ARG A 445 25.95 17.30 19.49
C ARG A 445 25.32 16.47 20.60
N HIS A 446 24.09 16.01 20.38
CA HIS A 446 23.34 15.15 21.30
C HIS A 446 22.94 13.86 20.57
N PRO A 447 23.91 13.00 20.22
CA PRO A 447 23.65 11.82 19.40
C PRO A 447 22.75 10.82 20.13
N ILE A 448 21.91 10.15 19.36
CA ILE A 448 21.03 9.08 19.82
C ILE A 448 21.37 7.75 19.16
N TYR A 449 21.89 7.73 17.92
CA TYR A 449 22.24 6.49 17.22
C TYR A 449 23.68 6.05 17.52
N ILE A 450 24.66 6.94 17.39
CA ILE A 450 26.08 6.63 17.60
C ILE A 450 26.52 7.19 18.95
N LEU A 451 26.55 6.32 19.95
CA LEU A 451 27.00 6.68 21.30
C LEU A 451 28.50 6.43 21.44
N THR A 452 29.22 7.40 21.99
CA THR A 452 30.65 7.28 22.30
C THR A 452 30.85 7.38 23.79
N ASP A 453 31.35 6.29 24.38
CA ASP A 453 31.70 6.22 25.78
C ASP A 453 33.22 6.39 25.92
N ARG A 454 33.65 7.40 26.68
CA ARG A 454 35.08 7.68 26.89
C ARG A 454 35.76 6.44 27.49
N GLY A 455 36.76 5.92 26.78
CA GLY A 455 37.54 4.75 27.21
C GLY A 455 36.95 3.38 26.84
N TRP A 456 35.71 3.29 26.36
CA TRP A 456 35.04 2.01 26.09
C TRP A 456 34.77 1.74 24.61
N GLY A 457 34.61 2.80 23.81
CA GLY A 457 34.39 2.67 22.37
C GLY A 457 33.12 3.33 21.88
N VAL A 458 32.57 2.77 20.80
CA VAL A 458 31.41 3.29 20.09
C VAL A 458 30.33 2.22 20.03
N LYS A 459 29.08 2.60 20.25
CA LYS A 459 27.91 1.72 20.16
C LYS A 459 26.88 2.31 19.21
N LEU A 460 26.25 1.44 18.42
CA LEU A 460 25.04 1.77 17.68
C LEU A 460 23.81 1.41 18.50
N GLU A 461 22.94 2.37 18.72
CA GLU A 461 21.64 2.19 19.38
C GLU A 461 20.50 2.42 18.37
N HIS A 462 19.31 1.95 18.73
CA HIS A 462 18.08 2.10 17.95
C HIS A 462 18.11 1.49 16.53
N ALA A 463 19.03 0.56 16.28
CA ALA A 463 19.07 -0.25 15.07
C ALA A 463 18.23 -1.53 15.23
N ILE A 464 17.62 -2.00 14.12
CA ILE A 464 16.86 -3.27 14.06
C ILE A 464 17.65 -4.35 13.33
#